data_AF-H2XM27-F1
#
_entry.id   AF-H2XM27-F1
#
_cell.length_a   1.000
_cell.length_b   1.000
_cell.length_c   1.000
_cell.angle_alpha   90.00
_cell.angle_beta   90.00
_cell.angle_gamma   90.00
#
_symmetry.space_group_name_H-M   'P 1'
#
loop_
_entity.id
_entity.type
_entity.pdbx_description
1 polymer ?
#
loop_
_entity_poly.entity_id
_entity_poly.type
_entity_poly.pdbx_seq_one_letter_code
_entity_poly.pdbx_strand_id
1 'polypeptide(L)' 'MRKKGRPNPDQRYFMAIVALHAQSGGKSYPVCAAGTEKIIVRASNPGQF' A
#
# COMPACT_ATOMS: atom_id res chain seq x y z
N MET A 1 -15.60 2.16 2.08
CA MET A 1 -17.03 1.87 1.85
C MET A 1 -17.64 3.02 1.05
N ARG A 2 -18.49 2.76 0.04
CA ARG A 2 -19.12 3.84 -0.75
C ARG A 2 -19.99 4.74 0.15
N LYS A 3 -20.08 6.02 -0.17
CA LYS A 3 -20.99 6.98 0.49
C LYS A 3 -22.01 7.46 -0.53
N LYS A 4 -23.31 7.32 -0.23
CA LYS A 4 -24.42 7.70 -1.13
C LYS A 4 -24.27 7.14 -2.56
N GLY A 5 -23.87 5.88 -2.68
CA GLY A 5 -23.69 5.24 -3.99
C GLY A 5 -22.54 5.81 -4.83
N ARG A 6 -21.62 6.57 -4.24
CA ARG A 6 -20.38 7.06 -4.88
C ARG A 6 -19.15 6.58 -4.10
N PRO A 7 -17.95 6.58 -4.72
CA PRO A 7 -16.71 6.39 -3.97
C PRO A 7 -16.67 7.30 -2.73
N ASN A 8 -16.10 6.81 -1.64
CA ASN A 8 -15.94 7.64 -0.45
C ASN A 8 -15.05 8.84 -0.82
N PRO A 9 -15.46 10.11 -0.61
CA PRO A 9 -14.57 11.25 -0.82
C PRO A 9 -13.30 11.14 0.02
N ASP A 10 -13.40 10.53 1.20
CA ASP A 10 -12.27 10.29 2.11
C ASP A 10 -11.60 8.92 1.88
N GLN A 11 -11.70 8.36 0.67
CA GLN A 11 -11.06 7.08 0.35
C GLN A 11 -9.54 7.21 0.51
N ARG A 12 -8.98 6.37 1.37
CA ARG A 12 -7.53 6.23 1.52
C ARG A 12 -6.98 5.18 0.58
N TYR A 13 -5.74 5.38 0.19
CA TYR A 13 -5.00 4.54 -0.73
C TYR A 13 -3.65 4.18 -0.10
N PHE A 14 -3.13 3.04 -0.50
CA PHE A 14 -1.76 2.64 -0.23
C PHE A 14 -0.96 2.68 -1.53
N MET A 15 0.36 2.67 -1.41
CA MET A 15 1.28 2.34 -2.51
C MET A 15 2.22 1.27 -1.96
N ALA A 16 2.46 0.21 -2.73
CA ALA A 16 3.48 -0.76 -2.37
C ALA A 16 4.83 -0.27 -2.91
N ILE A 17 5.84 -0.21 -2.05
CA ILE A 17 7.21 0.16 -2.43
C ILE A 17 8.09 -1.07 -2.32
N VAL A 18 8.85 -1.35 -3.39
CA VAL A 18 9.89 -2.38 -3.44
C VAL A 18 11.23 -1.67 -3.55
N ALA A 19 12.13 -1.90 -2.60
CA ALA A 19 13.43 -1.25 -2.55
C ALA A 19 14.58 -2.26 -2.51
N LEU A 20 15.61 -2.01 -3.31
CA LEU A 20 16.90 -2.69 -3.24
C LEU A 20 17.79 -1.94 -2.26
N HIS A 21 18.37 -2.66 -1.30
CA HIS A 21 19.27 -2.09 -0.31
C HIS A 21 20.63 -2.78 -0.35
N ALA A 22 21.70 -1.99 -0.26
CA ALA A 22 23.04 -2.47 -0.01
C ALA A 22 23.30 -2.55 1.50
N GLN A 23 23.89 -3.65 1.96
CA GLN A 23 24.28 -3.84 3.36
C GLN A 23 25.78 -3.61 3.51
N SER A 24 26.19 -2.71 4.40
CA SER A 24 27.60 -2.45 4.68
C SER A 24 27.79 -1.94 6.11
N GLY A 25 28.75 -2.53 6.83
CA GLY A 25 29.07 -2.13 8.20
C GLY A 25 27.89 -2.22 9.17
N GLY A 26 27.02 -3.22 9.01
CA GLY A 26 25.81 -3.41 9.83
C GLY A 26 24.69 -2.40 9.55
N LYS A 27 24.82 -1.60 8.50
CA LYS A 27 23.82 -0.61 8.08
C LYS A 27 23.28 -0.95 6.69
N SER A 28 22.03 -0.55 6.46
CA SER A 28 21.30 -0.74 5.22
C SER A 28 21.15 0.59 4.48
N TYR A 29 21.50 0.62 3.20
CA TYR A 29 21.47 1.82 2.36
C TYR A 29 20.57 1.58 1.14
N PRO A 30 19.56 2.42 0.88
CA PRO A 30 18.72 2.28 -0.31
C PRO A 30 19.55 2.58 -1.57
N VAL A 31 19.45 1.70 -2.58
CA VAL A 31 20.14 1.83 -3.87
C VAL A 31 19.17 2.21 -4.97
N CYS A 32 18.02 1.53 -5.03
CA CYS A 32 16.92 1.89 -5.90
C CYS A 32 15.59 1.47 -5.27
N ALA A 33 14.50 2.12 -5.68
CA ALA A 33 13.15 1.74 -5.26
C ALA A 33 12.16 1.99 -6.40
N ALA A 34 11.16 1.13 -6.47
CA ALA A 34 10.02 1.25 -7.37
C ALA A 34 8.72 1.18 -6.56
N GLY A 35 7.72 1.92 -7.00
CA GLY A 35 6.40 1.99 -6.36
C GLY A 35 5.29 1.62 -7.32
N THR A 36 4.25 0.97 -6.82
CA THR A 36 3.00 0.82 -7.56
C THR A 36 2.26 2.15 -7.64
N GLU A 37 1.25 2.21 -8.52
CA GLU A 37 0.19 3.22 -8.38
C GLU A 37 -0.62 3.05 -7.08
N LYS A 38 -1.58 3.96 -6.86
CA LYS A 38 -2.45 3.96 -5.68
C LYS A 38 -3.38 2.74 -5.69
N ILE A 39 -3.31 1.93 -4.64
CA ILE A 39 -4.15 0.73 -4.47
C ILE A 39 -5.12 0.87 -3.29
N ILE A 40 -6.25 0.15 -3.35
CA ILE A 40 -7.23 0.04 -2.26
C ILE A 40 -7.18 -1.39 -1.71
N VAL A 41 -6.84 -1.54 -0.44
CA VAL A 41 -6.93 -2.82 0.27
C VAL A 41 -8.32 -2.94 0.89
N ARG A 42 -9.03 -4.04 0.63
CA ARG A 42 -10.37 -4.31 1.18
C ARG A 42 -10.30 -5.54 2.09
N ALA A 43 -10.94 -5.45 3.25
CA ALA A 43 -11.15 -6.61 4.12
C ALA A 43 -12.32 -7.44 3.61
N SER A 44 -12.27 -8.75 3.85
CA SER A 44 -13.42 -9.64 3.70
C SER A 44 -14.48 -9.32 4.75
N ASN A 45 -15.75 -9.51 4.42
CA ASN A 45 -16.84 -9.31 5.37
C ASN A 45 -16.84 -10.46 6.40
N PRO A 46 -16.76 -10.18 7.72
CA PRO A 46 -16.77 -11.22 8.75
C PRO A 46 -17.98 -12.18 8.68
N GLY A 47 -19.15 -11.73 8.19
CA GLY A 47 -20.34 -12.59 8.05
C GLY A 47 -20.38 -13.48 6.80
N GLN A 48 -19.29 -13.54 6.03
CA GLN A 48 -19.14 -14.44 4.87
C GLN A 48 -18.22 -15.64 5.14
N PHE A 49 -17.84 -15.87 6.40
CA PHE A 49 -17.13 -17.05 6.87
C PHE A 49 -17.99 -17.84 7.84
#